data_AF-A0A3B9EMI5-F1
#
_entry.id   AF-A0A3B9EMI5-F1
#
_cell.length_a   1.000
_cell.length_b   1.000
_cell.length_c   1.000
_cell.angle_alpha   90.00
_cell.angle_beta   90.00
_cell.angle_gamma   90.00
#
_symmetry.space_group_name_H-M   'P 1'
#
loop_
_entity.id
_entity.type
_entity.pdbx_description
1 polymer ?
#
loop_
_entity_poly.entity_id
_entity_poly.type
_entity_poly.pdbx_seq_one_letter_code
_entity_poly.pdbx_strand_id
1 'polypeptide(L)' 'MTDRILSVPETLSKCGDVKSRNTLRGWIETRGFPEPVQISPGRIGWRESEVDAWLDQLPRGFLRPIGRNAPEHQAA' A
#
# COMPACT_ATOMS: atom_id res chain seq x y z
N MET A 1 10.43 12.39 -9.01
CA MET A 1 10.80 11.22 -8.18
C MET A 1 9.83 10.10 -8.53
N THR A 2 10.30 8.88 -8.74
CA THR A 2 9.63 7.84 -9.55
C THR A 2 8.44 7.21 -8.81
N ASP A 3 7.21 7.60 -9.16
CA ASP A 3 5.99 6.93 -8.64
C ASP A 3 5.89 5.53 -9.26
N ARG A 4 6.16 4.51 -8.46
CA ARG A 4 6.09 3.11 -8.88
C ARG A 4 4.69 2.58 -8.64
N ILE A 5 4.13 1.88 -9.63
CA ILE A 5 2.88 1.16 -9.45
C ILE A 5 3.18 -0.23 -8.89
N LEU A 6 2.73 -0.48 -7.67
CA LEU A 6 2.81 -1.76 -7.00
C LEU A 6 1.72 -2.69 -7.50
N SER A 7 2.10 -3.88 -7.94
CA SER A 7 1.11 -4.91 -8.26
C SER A 7 0.40 -5.41 -6.99
N VAL A 8 -0.72 -6.12 -7.14
CA VAL A 8 -1.44 -6.80 -6.03
C VAL A 8 -0.50 -7.50 -5.04
N PRO A 9 0.40 -8.42 -5.45
CA PRO A 9 1.28 -9.12 -4.50
C PRO A 9 2.25 -8.19 -3.78
N GLU A 10 2.73 -7.14 -4.45
CA GLU A 10 3.65 -6.17 -3.83
C GLU A 10 2.93 -5.29 -2.81
N THR A 11 1.73 -4.83 -3.14
CA THR A 11 0.88 -4.05 -2.23
C THR A 11 0.57 -4.85 -0.97
N LEU A 12 0.22 -6.13 -1.11
CA LEU A 12 -0.01 -7.05 0.01
C LEU A 12 1.24 -7.26 0.88
N SER A 13 2.40 -7.45 0.25
CA SER A 13 3.68 -7.62 0.95
C SER A 13 4.03 -6.36 1.74
N LYS A 14 3.86 -5.20 1.10
CA LYS A 14 4.10 -3.87 1.70
C LYS A 14 3.18 -3.65 2.89
N CYS A 15 1.94 -4.11 2.81
CA CYS A 15 0.95 -3.95 3.86
C CYS A 15 1.08 -4.88 5.07
N GLY A 16 2.13 -5.73 5.14
CA GLY A 16 2.39 -6.62 6.28
C GLY A 16 2.12 -8.11 5.99
N ASP A 17 2.50 -8.60 4.81
CA ASP A 17 2.34 -10.00 4.37
C ASP A 17 0.89 -10.52 4.46
N VAL A 18 -0.07 -9.68 4.04
CA VAL A 18 -1.48 -10.09 4.00
C VAL A 18 -1.70 -11.04 2.84
N LYS A 19 -2.17 -12.27 3.09
CA LYS A 19 -2.29 -13.29 2.03
C LYS A 19 -3.57 -13.22 1.19
N SER A 20 -4.48 -12.28 1.49
CA SER A 20 -5.84 -12.32 0.96
C SER A 20 -6.20 -11.08 0.14
N ARG A 21 -6.50 -11.31 -1.15
CA ARG A 21 -7.02 -10.28 -2.08
C ARG A 21 -8.33 -9.66 -1.63
N ASN A 22 -9.15 -10.42 -0.91
CA ASN A 22 -10.39 -9.93 -0.31
C ASN A 22 -10.12 -8.84 0.74
N THR A 23 -8.97 -8.87 1.42
CA THR A 23 -8.61 -7.84 2.38
C THR A 23 -8.41 -6.49 1.72
N LEU A 24 -7.77 -6.45 0.54
CA LEU A 24 -7.64 -5.21 -0.25
C LEU A 24 -9.01 -4.66 -0.66
N ARG A 25 -9.92 -5.52 -1.15
CA ARG A 25 -11.29 -5.11 -1.49
C ARG A 25 -12.02 -4.53 -0.27
N GLY A 26 -11.96 -5.23 0.86
CA GLY A 26 -12.54 -4.75 2.11
C GLY A 26 -11.92 -3.42 2.58
N TRP A 27 -10.63 -3.18 2.37
CA TRP A 27 -10.02 -1.90 2.74
C TRP A 27 -10.42 -0.76 1.80
N ILE A 28 -10.65 -1.02 0.51
CA ILE A 28 -11.19 0.00 -0.40
C ILE A 28 -12.57 0.44 0.10
N GLU A 29 -13.44 -0.51 0.43
CA GLU A 29 -14.82 -0.22 0.87
C GLU A 29 -14.90 0.36 2.29
N THR A 30 -14.06 -0.13 3.22
CA THR A 30 -14.23 0.13 4.66
C THR A 30 -13.18 1.09 5.24
N ARG A 31 -12.04 1.28 4.56
CA ARG A 31 -10.86 1.98 5.10
C ARG A 31 -10.35 3.10 4.19
N GLY A 32 -11.02 3.37 3.07
CA GLY A 32 -10.58 4.37 2.10
C GLY A 32 -9.21 4.04 1.51
N PHE A 33 -8.93 2.75 1.30
CA PHE A 33 -7.71 2.35 0.61
C PHE A 33 -7.72 2.91 -0.83
N PRO A 34 -6.57 3.36 -1.37
CA PRO A 34 -6.50 3.94 -2.70
C PRO A 34 -7.10 3.02 -3.77
N GLU A 35 -7.71 3.62 -4.78
CA GLU A 35 -8.31 2.88 -5.87
C GLU A 35 -7.24 2.18 -6.73
N PRO A 36 -7.49 0.96 -7.21
CA PRO A 36 -6.56 0.27 -8.08
C PRO A 36 -6.44 0.98 -9.43
N VAL A 37 -5.21 1.27 -9.82
CA VAL A 37 -4.84 1.77 -11.14
C VAL A 37 -4.60 0.59 -12.08
N GLN A 38 -5.16 0.65 -13.29
CA GLN A 38 -4.91 -0.36 -14.32
C GLN A 38 -3.51 -0.18 -14.91
N ILE A 39 -2.61 -1.15 -14.68
CA ILE A 39 -1.26 -1.17 -15.26
C ILE A 39 -1.29 -1.70 -16.69
N SER A 40 -2.13 -2.71 -16.93
CA SER A 40 -2.20 -3.44 -18.20
C SER A 40 -3.55 -4.17 -18.31
N PRO A 41 -3.99 -4.62 -19.50
CA PRO A 41 -5.21 -5.41 -19.63
C PRO A 41 -5.17 -6.64 -18.71
N GLY A 42 -6.05 -6.67 -17.71
CA GLY A 42 -6.16 -7.73 -16.70
C GLY A 42 -5.21 -7.61 -15.50
N ARG A 43 -4.37 -6.56 -15.42
CA ARG A 43 -3.48 -6.32 -14.28
C ARG A 43 -3.72 -4.94 -13.67
N ILE A 44 -4.04 -4.96 -12.39
CA ILE A 44 -4.21 -3.78 -11.54
C ILE A 44 -3.06 -3.63 -10.55
N GLY A 45 -2.83 -2.40 -10.10
CA GLY A 45 -1.89 -2.07 -9.05
C GLY A 45 -2.24 -0.76 -8.36
N TRP A 46 -1.39 -0.33 -7.43
CA TRP A 46 -1.59 0.87 -6.63
C TRP A 46 -0.34 1.71 -6.67
N ARG A 47 -0.48 3.04 -6.64
CA ARG A 47 0.69 3.91 -6.55
C ARG A 47 1.38 3.70 -5.22
N GLU A 48 2.70 3.50 -5.26
CA GLU A 48 3.50 3.32 -4.07
C GLU A 48 3.34 4.50 -3.12
N SER A 49 3.32 5.73 -3.63
CA SER A 49 3.14 6.93 -2.82
C SER A 49 1.78 7.01 -2.13
N GLU A 50 0.71 6.57 -2.79
CA GLU A 50 -0.63 6.55 -2.17
C GLU A 50 -0.73 5.49 -1.08
N VAL A 51 -0.16 4.30 -1.33
CA VAL A 51 -0.10 3.23 -0.32
C VAL A 51 0.74 3.67 0.87
N ASP A 52 1.86 4.35 0.65
CA ASP A 52 2.73 4.84 1.73
C ASP A 52 2.04 5.93 2.55
N ALA A 53 1.39 6.89 1.89
CA ALA A 53 0.60 7.92 2.57
C ALA A 53 -0.56 7.34 3.39
N TRP A 54 -1.24 6.31 2.87
CA TRP A 54 -2.29 5.62 3.62
C TRP A 54 -1.72 4.86 4.83
N LEU A 55 -0.54 4.23 4.69
CA LEU A 55 0.15 3.57 5.80
C LEU A 55 0.60 4.57 6.88
N ASP A 56 1.03 5.77 6.51
CA ASP A 56 1.42 6.83 7.44
C ASP A 56 0.23 7.39 8.24
N GLN A 57 -0.95 7.48 7.59
CA GLN A 57 -2.19 7.89 8.24
C GLN A 57 -2.72 6.85 9.25
N LEU A 58 -2.28 5.60 9.17
CA LEU A 58 -2.76 4.55 10.05
C LEU A 58 -2.17 4.65 11.46
N PRO A 59 -2.97 4.43 12.51
CA PRO A 59 -2.46 4.43 13.87
C PRO A 59 -1.39 3.35 14.05
N ARG A 60 -0.30 3.73 14.74
CA ARG A 60 0.87 2.91 15.01
C ARG A 60 0.43 1.58 15.65
N GLY A 61 0.39 0.51 14.85
CA GLY A 61 -0.03 -0.83 15.28
C GLY A 61 -1.15 -1.48 14.46
N PHE A 62 -1.80 -0.77 13.54
CA PHE A 62 -2.87 -1.34 12.71
C PHE A 62 -2.37 -2.43 11.75
N LEU A 63 -1.20 -2.22 11.16
CA LEU A 63 -0.48 -3.20 10.36
C LEU A 63 0.94 -3.17 10.89
N ARG A 64 1.37 -4.19 11.64
CA ARG A 64 2.78 -4.24 12.07
C ARG A 64 3.62 -4.47 10.81
N PRO A 65 4.45 -3.51 10.39
CA PRO A 65 5.44 -3.77 9.36
C PRO A 65 6.55 -4.56 10.04
N ILE A 66 6.66 -5.85 9.74
CA ILE A 66 7.88 -6.58 10.06
C ILE A 66 8.93 -6.12 9.04
N GLY A 67 9.68 -5.09 9.40
CA GLY A 67 10.84 -4.61 8.65
C GLY A 67 10.52 -3.76 7.42
N ARG A 68 10.30 -2.46 7.62
CA ARG A 68 10.63 -1.47 6.59
C ARG A 68 11.40 -0.32 7.23
N ASN A 69 12.68 -0.27 6.89
CA ASN A 69 13.50 0.94 6.81
C ASN A 69 12.63 2.14 6.39
N ALA A 70 12.26 2.97 7.36
CA ALA A 70 11.70 4.28 7.09
C ALA A 70 12.80 5.12 6.42
N PRO A 71 12.58 5.69 5.23
CA PRO A 71 13.44 6.77 4.78
C PRO A 71 13.17 7.93 5.71
N GLU A 72 14.18 8.27 6.50
CA GLU A 72 14.31 9.55 7.18
C GLU A 72 14.05 10.66 6.16
N HIS A 73 12.83 11.19 6.15
CA HIS A 73 12.53 12.39 5.40
C HIS A 73 13.14 13.55 6.17
N GLN A 74 14.40 13.78 5.82
CA GLN A 74 15.19 14.96 6.07
C GLN A 74 14.36 16.23 5.82
N ALA A 75 14.00 16.90 6.91
CA ALA A 75 13.56 18.29 7.00
C ALA A 75 13.88 18.70 8.45
N ALA A 76 14.73 19.67 8.74
CA ALA A 76 15.42 20.69 7.96
C ALA A 76 16.73 21.06 8.71
#